data_AF-A0A1R1WXQ0-F1
#
_entry.id   AF-A0A1R1WXQ0-F1
#
_cell.length_a   1.000
_cell.length_b   1.000
_cell.length_c   1.000
_cell.angle_alpha   90.00
_cell.angle_beta   90.00
_cell.angle_gamma   90.00
#
_symmetry.space_group_name_H-M   'P 1'
#
loop_
_entity.id
_entity.type
_entity.pdbx_description
1 polymer ?
#
loop_
_entity_poly.entity_id
_entity_poly.type
_entity_poly.pdbx_seq_one_letter_code
_entity_poly.pdbx_strand_id
1 'polypeptide(L)'
;MRLKKGQTFATNFFGHYLLITKIRSIISIAPGERRIIWTGSNASKLDFNKTDYQHLSGDKPYESSKFITDQISVILDKDILKKDGIRSIVIEPGNVSSNILGDLNSLVLNYLVYIGFLIVRFLFGISHLTVTPKNGSYGAFRVAFLDNDDLNGDLKYFTKCNRYGKPYVETELISYDEELAQYLISEFDNLVMYTTGNK
;
A
#
# COMPACT_ATOMS: atom_id res chain seq x y z
N MET A 1 -15.78 -8.73 6.31
CA MET A 1 -15.95 -9.42 5.00
C MET A 1 -14.60 -9.95 4.54
N ARG A 2 -14.30 -11.21 4.86
CA ARG A 2 -13.07 -11.88 4.41
C ARG A 2 -13.25 -12.21 2.92
N LEU A 3 -12.54 -11.50 2.05
CA LEU A 3 -12.49 -11.85 0.63
C LEU A 3 -11.91 -13.27 0.51
N LYS A 4 -12.35 -14.05 -0.49
CA LYS A 4 -11.70 -15.33 -0.80
C LYS A 4 -10.20 -15.07 -1.07
N LYS A 5 -9.33 -16.05 -0.83
CA LYS A 5 -7.86 -15.83 -0.81
C LYS A 5 -7.35 -15.08 -2.06
N GLY A 6 -7.61 -15.62 -3.26
CA GLY A 6 -7.30 -14.94 -4.54
C GLY A 6 -8.08 -13.64 -4.80
N GLN A 7 -9.26 -13.46 -4.21
CA GLN A 7 -10.02 -12.20 -4.31
C GLN A 7 -9.32 -11.06 -3.55
N THR A 8 -8.58 -11.36 -2.48
CA THR A 8 -7.78 -10.36 -1.76
C THR A 8 -6.63 -9.87 -2.63
N PHE A 9 -5.90 -10.76 -3.30
CA PHE A 9 -4.89 -10.40 -4.30
C PHE A 9 -5.50 -9.53 -5.42
N ALA A 10 -6.62 -9.98 -6.00
CA ALA A 10 -7.31 -9.26 -7.06
C ALA A 10 -7.76 -7.85 -6.64
N THR A 11 -8.29 -7.70 -5.42
CA THR A 11 -8.85 -6.42 -4.94
C THR A 11 -7.78 -5.48 -4.42
N ASN A 12 -6.84 -5.99 -3.62
CA ASN A 12 -5.85 -5.14 -2.94
C ASN A 12 -4.69 -4.75 -3.83
N PHE A 13 -4.41 -5.53 -4.88
CA PHE A 13 -3.22 -5.36 -5.70
C PHE A 13 -3.53 -5.43 -7.20
N PHE A 14 -3.90 -6.59 -7.75
CA PHE A 14 -3.88 -6.79 -9.21
C PHE A 14 -4.88 -5.91 -9.96
N GLY A 15 -6.07 -5.65 -9.41
CA GLY A 15 -7.03 -4.72 -10.00
C GLY A 15 -6.47 -3.30 -10.13
N HIS A 16 -5.68 -2.85 -9.14
CA HIS A 16 -5.01 -1.55 -9.20
C HIS A 16 -3.86 -1.57 -10.21
N TYR A 17 -3.06 -2.64 -10.25
CA TYR A 17 -2.01 -2.83 -11.24
C TYR A 17 -2.57 -2.78 -12.67
N LEU A 18 -3.63 -3.55 -12.94
CA LEU A 18 -4.34 -3.55 -14.21
C LEU A 18 -4.87 -2.15 -14.56
N LEU A 19 -5.51 -1.47 -13.60
CA LEU A 19 -6.01 -0.11 -13.81
C LEU A 19 -4.87 0.83 -14.25
N ILE A 20 -3.78 0.88 -13.47
CA ILE A 20 -2.61 1.71 -13.76
C ILE A 20 -2.08 1.42 -15.16
N THR A 21 -1.89 0.14 -15.52
CA THR A 21 -1.41 -0.25 -16.85
C THR A 21 -2.33 0.26 -17.97
N LYS A 22 -3.66 0.23 -17.78
CA LYS A 22 -4.62 0.69 -18.80
C LYS A 22 -4.75 2.20 -18.91
N ILE A 23 -4.59 2.94 -17.81
CA ILE A 23 -4.71 4.41 -17.81
C ILE A 23 -3.37 5.12 -17.90
N ARG A 24 -2.25 4.39 -17.93
CA ARG A 24 -0.88 4.92 -17.94
C ARG A 24 -0.65 5.98 -19.02
N SER A 25 -1.09 5.73 -20.25
CA SER A 25 -0.96 6.67 -21.38
C SER A 25 -1.80 7.94 -21.20
N ILE A 26 -2.90 7.86 -20.45
CA ILE A 26 -3.75 9.02 -20.12
C ILE A 26 -3.09 9.83 -19.00
N ILE A 27 -2.53 9.17 -17.99
CA ILE A 27 -1.81 9.85 -16.89
C ILE A 27 -0.58 10.57 -17.43
N SER A 28 0.19 9.97 -18.35
CA SER A 28 1.46 10.54 -18.80
C SER A 28 1.32 11.92 -19.47
N ILE A 29 0.20 12.15 -20.15
CA ILE A 29 -0.13 13.42 -20.83
C ILE A 29 -0.89 14.40 -19.95
N ALA A 30 -1.26 14.03 -18.72
CA ALA A 30 -1.96 14.93 -17.82
C ALA A 30 -1.06 16.10 -17.40
N PRO A 31 -1.62 17.31 -17.19
CA PRO A 31 -0.83 18.45 -16.74
C PRO A 31 -0.34 18.27 -15.30
N GLY A 32 0.77 18.93 -14.95
CA GLY A 32 1.31 18.98 -13.60
C GLY A 32 2.08 17.72 -13.20
N GLU A 33 2.24 17.52 -11.90
CA GLU A 33 2.94 16.36 -11.36
C GLU A 33 2.04 15.13 -11.35
N ARG A 34 2.55 14.03 -11.90
CA ARG A 34 1.82 12.77 -12.05
C ARG A 34 2.42 11.72 -11.15
N ARG A 35 1.58 11.06 -10.35
CA ARG A 35 2.03 10.01 -9.44
C ARG A 35 0.94 9.02 -9.09
N ILE A 36 1.37 7.79 -8.83
CA ILE A 36 0.60 6.73 -8.18
C ILE A 36 1.03 6.69 -6.72
N ILE A 37 0.05 6.70 -5.80
CA ILE A 37 0.30 6.58 -4.36
C ILE A 37 -0.31 5.26 -3.89
N TRP A 38 0.56 4.29 -3.60
CA TRP A 38 0.17 2.98 -3.11
C TRP A 38 -0.04 3.02 -1.60
N THR A 39 -1.20 2.58 -1.13
CA THR A 39 -1.42 2.34 0.30
C THR A 39 -0.88 0.97 0.67
N GLY A 40 0.35 0.93 1.20
CA GLY A 40 1.02 -0.26 1.71
C GLY A 40 0.57 -0.63 3.13
N SER A 41 1.35 -1.53 3.74
CA SER A 41 1.26 -1.96 5.14
C SER A 41 2.65 -2.36 5.60
N ASN A 42 2.92 -2.44 6.90
CA ASN A 42 4.15 -3.06 7.40
C ASN A 42 4.05 -4.60 7.30
N ALA A 43 4.07 -5.11 6.08
CA ALA A 43 3.71 -6.49 5.79
C ALA A 43 4.89 -7.45 5.92
N SER A 44 4.64 -8.64 6.45
CA SER A 44 5.67 -9.65 6.62
C SER A 44 5.94 -10.44 5.33
N LYS A 45 7.22 -10.67 5.01
CA LYS A 45 7.66 -11.58 3.93
C LYS A 45 7.30 -13.05 4.20
N LEU A 46 7.16 -13.44 5.47
CA LEU A 46 7.12 -14.85 5.90
C LEU A 46 5.99 -15.66 5.28
N ASP A 47 4.92 -15.00 4.85
CA ASP A 47 3.73 -15.66 4.36
C ASP A 47 3.61 -15.62 2.83
N PHE A 48 4.56 -14.98 2.13
CA PHE A 48 4.56 -14.89 0.67
C PHE A 48 5.15 -16.15 0.02
N ASN A 49 4.48 -16.67 -1.01
CA ASN A 49 5.00 -17.76 -1.84
C ASN A 49 5.13 -17.29 -3.30
N LYS A 50 6.35 -17.33 -3.84
CA LYS A 50 6.63 -16.95 -5.23
C LYS A 50 5.83 -17.76 -6.25
N THR A 51 5.63 -19.06 -6.03
CA THR A 51 4.89 -19.94 -6.97
C THR A 51 3.37 -19.86 -6.82
N ASP A 52 2.90 -19.23 -5.75
CA ASP A 52 1.48 -18.92 -5.49
C ASP A 52 1.35 -17.43 -5.15
N TYR A 53 1.83 -16.56 -6.05
CA TYR A 53 1.83 -15.11 -5.82
C TYR A 53 0.41 -14.52 -5.75
N GLN A 54 -0.60 -15.22 -6.30
CA GLN A 54 -2.01 -14.86 -6.15
C GLN A 54 -2.58 -15.28 -4.78
N HIS A 55 -1.78 -16.01 -3.99
CA HIS A 55 -2.07 -16.47 -2.64
C HIS A 55 -3.33 -17.32 -2.56
N LEU A 56 -3.53 -18.24 -3.50
CA LEU A 56 -4.73 -19.08 -3.59
C LEU A 56 -4.81 -20.09 -2.43
N SER A 57 -3.65 -20.55 -1.95
CA SER A 57 -3.56 -21.63 -0.95
C SER A 57 -3.13 -21.14 0.43
N GLY A 58 -2.43 -20.02 0.55
CA GLY A 58 -1.91 -19.52 1.83
C GLY A 58 -2.94 -18.84 2.74
N ASP A 59 -2.60 -18.61 4.01
CA ASP A 59 -3.57 -18.17 5.04
C ASP A 59 -3.58 -16.67 5.35
N LYS A 60 -2.57 -15.93 4.88
CA LYS A 60 -2.47 -14.46 5.03
C LYS A 60 -2.40 -13.72 3.68
N PRO A 61 -3.49 -13.75 2.89
CA PRO A 61 -3.51 -13.12 1.57
C PRO A 61 -3.41 -11.58 1.61
N TYR A 62 -3.83 -10.95 2.73
CA TYR A 62 -3.66 -9.51 2.93
C TYR A 62 -2.18 -9.13 2.99
N GLU A 63 -1.41 -9.78 3.87
CA GLU A 63 0.03 -9.56 4.03
C GLU A 63 0.77 -9.76 2.72
N SER A 64 0.47 -10.86 2.02
CA SER A 64 1.05 -11.15 0.70
C SER A 64 0.77 -10.06 -0.33
N SER A 65 -0.47 -9.55 -0.43
CA SER A 65 -0.81 -8.46 -1.36
C SER A 65 -0.04 -7.16 -1.07
N LYS A 66 0.23 -6.87 0.21
CA LYS A 66 0.99 -5.69 0.64
C LYS A 66 2.49 -5.88 0.45
N PHE A 67 3.00 -7.08 0.69
CA PHE A 67 4.38 -7.45 0.39
C PHE A 67 4.69 -7.31 -1.11
N ILE A 68 3.80 -7.80 -2.00
CA ILE A 68 3.94 -7.65 -3.46
C ILE A 68 4.04 -6.17 -3.86
N THR A 69 3.20 -5.32 -3.27
CA THR A 69 3.22 -3.87 -3.53
C THR A 69 4.61 -3.30 -3.24
N ASP A 70 5.19 -3.64 -2.09
CA ASP A 70 6.53 -3.20 -1.72
C ASP A 70 7.58 -3.73 -2.71
N GLN A 71 7.51 -5.02 -3.08
CA GLN A 71 8.49 -5.63 -4.00
C GLN A 71 8.57 -4.90 -5.33
N ILE A 72 7.43 -4.56 -5.95
CA ILE A 72 7.44 -4.00 -7.30
C ILE A 72 7.50 -2.47 -7.34
N SER A 73 7.14 -1.79 -6.25
CA SER A 73 6.95 -0.34 -6.24
C SER A 73 8.19 0.46 -6.65
N VAL A 74 9.37 -0.01 -6.26
CA VAL A 74 10.65 0.65 -6.57
C VAL A 74 10.96 0.55 -8.07
N ILE A 75 10.85 -0.64 -8.65
CA ILE A 75 11.03 -0.87 -10.09
C ILE A 75 9.97 -0.14 -10.91
N LEU A 76 8.73 -0.10 -10.39
CA LEU A 76 7.67 0.70 -10.99
C LEU A 76 8.03 2.19 -11.03
N ASP A 77 8.55 2.78 -9.95
CA ASP A 77 8.99 4.17 -9.96
C ASP A 77 10.14 4.37 -10.94
N LYS A 78 11.26 3.66 -10.73
CA LYS A 78 12.53 3.97 -11.40
C LYS A 78 12.54 3.65 -12.89
N ASP A 79 12.05 2.47 -13.26
CA ASP A 79 12.35 1.89 -14.57
C ASP A 79 11.14 1.91 -15.50
N ILE A 80 9.94 1.91 -14.92
CA ILE A 80 8.69 1.71 -15.68
C ILE A 80 7.89 2.99 -15.80
N LEU A 81 7.56 3.68 -14.71
CA LEU A 81 6.62 4.80 -14.73
C LEU A 81 7.33 6.16 -14.85
N LYS A 82 8.54 6.32 -14.28
CA LYS A 82 9.27 7.59 -14.36
C LYS A 82 9.63 8.00 -15.78
N LYS A 83 9.89 7.05 -16.68
CA LYS A 83 10.09 7.34 -18.12
C LYS A 83 8.89 7.99 -18.80
N ASP A 84 7.69 7.83 -18.23
CA ASP A 84 6.46 8.47 -18.70
C ASP A 84 6.12 9.73 -17.88
N GLY A 85 7.04 10.19 -17.03
CA GLY A 85 6.83 11.33 -16.12
C GLY A 85 5.90 11.01 -14.95
N ILE A 86 5.70 9.73 -14.61
CA ILE A 86 4.81 9.29 -13.53
C ILE A 86 5.65 8.73 -12.38
N ARG A 87 5.49 9.27 -11.17
CA ARG A 87 6.11 8.70 -9.95
C ARG A 87 5.26 7.56 -9.37
N SER A 88 5.87 6.63 -8.66
CA SER A 88 5.21 5.55 -7.92
C SER A 88 5.73 5.52 -6.49
N ILE A 89 4.89 5.95 -5.55
CA ILE A 89 5.28 6.14 -4.15
C ILE A 89 4.43 5.25 -3.25
N VAL A 90 5.05 4.65 -2.24
CA VAL A 90 4.35 3.84 -1.24
C VAL A 90 4.21 4.63 0.06
N ILE A 91 2.99 4.66 0.58
CA ILE A 91 2.69 5.16 1.93
C ILE A 91 2.30 4.01 2.83
N GLU A 92 2.52 4.17 4.13
CA GLU A 92 1.96 3.32 5.17
C GLU A 92 1.06 4.22 6.06
N PRO A 93 -0.22 3.87 6.28
CA PRO A 93 -1.19 4.76 6.93
C PRO A 93 -1.20 4.69 8.47
N GLY A 94 -0.35 3.87 9.07
CA GLY A 94 -0.38 3.49 10.46
C GLY A 94 -1.60 2.64 10.81
N ASN A 95 -1.74 2.38 12.11
CA ASN A 95 -2.87 1.64 12.66
C ASN A 95 -4.05 2.59 12.85
N VAL A 96 -4.88 2.70 11.81
CA VAL A 96 -6.19 3.35 11.88
C VAL A 96 -7.15 2.41 12.62
N SER A 97 -7.94 2.96 13.54
CA SER A 97 -9.00 2.21 14.22
C SER A 97 -10.22 2.03 13.30
N SER A 98 -9.99 1.44 12.12
CA SER A 98 -11.04 1.18 11.13
C SER A 98 -11.51 -0.26 11.24
N ASN A 99 -12.70 -0.46 11.81
CA ASN A 99 -13.44 -1.72 11.75
C ASN A 99 -12.63 -2.98 12.09
N ILE A 100 -11.68 -2.87 13.04
CA ILE A 100 -10.76 -3.94 13.44
C ILE A 100 -11.54 -5.18 13.92
N LEU A 101 -12.72 -4.96 14.48
CA LEU A 101 -13.65 -5.98 14.95
C LEU A 101 -14.93 -6.02 14.11
N GLY A 102 -14.83 -5.69 12.83
CA GLY A 102 -15.96 -5.56 11.93
C GLY A 102 -16.81 -6.82 11.77
N ASP A 103 -16.20 -8.00 11.96
CA ASP A 103 -16.93 -9.27 11.92
C ASP A 103 -17.81 -9.47 13.17
N LEU A 104 -17.53 -8.78 14.28
CA LEU A 104 -18.37 -8.79 15.49
C LEU A 104 -19.56 -7.81 15.40
N ASN A 105 -19.59 -6.94 14.38
CA ASN A 105 -20.60 -5.91 14.13
C ASN A 105 -21.04 -5.12 15.39
N SER A 106 -20.12 -4.91 16.33
CA SER A 106 -20.42 -4.28 17.62
C SER A 106 -19.86 -2.87 17.65
N LEU A 107 -20.75 -1.88 17.64
CA LEU A 107 -20.39 -0.47 17.75
C LEU A 107 -19.66 -0.20 19.07
N VAL A 108 -20.15 -0.76 20.18
CA VAL A 108 -19.53 -0.59 21.52
C VAL A 108 -18.09 -1.08 21.50
N LEU A 109 -17.84 -2.26 20.95
CA LEU A 109 -16.52 -2.86 20.95
C LEU A 109 -15.56 -2.09 20.03
N ASN A 110 -16.05 -1.59 18.88
CA ASN A 110 -15.27 -0.69 18.02
C ASN A 110 -14.90 0.62 18.75
N TYR A 111 -15.81 1.20 19.54
CA TYR A 111 -15.52 2.37 20.37
C TYR A 111 -14.49 2.05 21.47
N LEU A 112 -14.56 0.88 22.10
CA LEU A 112 -13.57 0.48 23.10
C LEU A 112 -12.16 0.31 22.51
N VAL A 113 -12.04 -0.29 21.32
CA VAL A 113 -10.76 -0.36 20.60
C VAL A 113 -10.22 1.02 20.28
N TYR A 114 -11.09 1.92 19.79
CA TYR A 114 -10.72 3.31 19.51
C TYR A 114 -10.16 4.02 20.76
N ILE A 115 -10.88 3.94 21.89
CA ILE A 115 -10.43 4.52 23.16
C ILE A 115 -9.14 3.85 23.64
N GLY A 116 -9.04 2.53 23.53
CA GLY A 116 -7.83 1.78 23.87
C GLY A 116 -6.61 2.26 23.09
N PHE A 117 -6.75 2.46 21.78
CA PHE A 117 -5.67 2.99 20.94
C PHE A 117 -5.26 4.41 21.33
N LEU A 118 -6.21 5.27 21.70
CA LEU A 118 -5.90 6.62 22.21
C LEU A 118 -5.11 6.57 23.52
N ILE A 119 -5.54 5.73 24.47
CA ILE A 119 -4.87 5.55 25.77
C ILE A 119 -3.46 5.00 25.57
N VAL A 120 -3.30 3.94 24.77
CA VAL A 120 -2.00 3.31 24.51
C VAL A 120 -1.06 4.32 23.84
N ARG A 121 -1.53 5.07 22.84
CA ARG A 121 -0.73 6.12 22.19
C ARG A 121 -0.30 7.19 23.18
N PHE A 122 -1.20 7.64 24.04
CA PHE A 122 -0.92 8.70 25.00
C PHE A 122 0.10 8.26 26.08
N LEU A 123 -0.11 7.10 26.69
CA LEU A 123 0.73 6.59 27.79
C LEU A 123 2.11 6.13 27.30
N PHE A 124 2.15 5.32 26.23
CA PHE A 124 3.37 4.65 25.78
C PHE A 124 4.05 5.33 24.59
N GLY A 125 3.38 6.30 23.93
CA GLY A 125 3.95 6.99 22.77
C GLY A 125 4.11 6.14 21.54
N ILE A 126 3.29 5.10 21.36
CA ILE A 126 3.30 4.25 20.15
C ILE A 126 2.89 5.08 18.94
N SER A 127 3.88 5.53 18.17
CA SER A 127 3.67 6.53 17.11
C SER A 127 2.96 5.98 15.87
N HIS A 128 3.00 4.67 15.67
CA HIS A 128 2.29 4.00 14.58
C HIS A 128 0.76 3.98 14.77
N LEU A 129 0.24 4.34 15.95
CA LEU A 129 -1.20 4.45 16.19
C LEU A 129 -1.73 5.78 15.63
N THR A 130 -2.15 5.79 14.36
CA THR A 130 -2.79 6.98 13.76
C THR A 130 -4.22 7.17 14.24
N VAL A 131 -4.90 6.05 14.55
CA VAL A 131 -6.22 5.91 15.18
C VAL A 131 -7.39 6.42 14.33
N THR A 132 -7.30 7.61 13.73
CA THR A 132 -8.35 8.20 12.91
C THR A 132 -8.04 8.08 11.42
N PRO A 133 -9.05 7.94 10.54
CA PRO A 133 -8.84 7.98 9.09
C PRO A 133 -8.17 9.28 8.62
N LYS A 134 -8.52 10.42 9.24
CA LYS A 134 -7.88 11.72 8.98
C LYS A 134 -6.37 11.63 9.20
N ASN A 135 -5.94 11.10 10.34
CA ASN A 135 -4.52 10.96 10.64
C ASN A 135 -3.86 9.95 9.72
N GLY A 136 -4.48 8.79 9.46
CA GLY A 136 -3.90 7.77 8.56
C GLY A 136 -3.77 8.22 7.10
N SER A 137 -4.61 9.16 6.66
CA SER A 137 -4.50 9.75 5.32
C SER A 137 -3.37 10.79 5.19
N TYR A 138 -2.74 11.20 6.29
CA TYR A 138 -1.78 12.31 6.29
C TYR A 138 -0.55 12.04 5.42
N GLY A 139 0.00 10.82 5.43
CA GLY A 139 1.13 10.47 4.55
C GLY A 139 0.76 10.58 3.07
N ALA A 140 -0.40 10.05 2.68
CA ALA A 140 -0.91 10.18 1.31
C ALA A 140 -1.13 11.64 0.93
N PHE A 141 -1.72 12.44 1.83
CA PHE A 141 -1.88 13.89 1.65
C PHE A 141 -0.53 14.57 1.43
N ARG A 142 0.47 14.30 2.28
CA ARG A 142 1.81 14.90 2.13
C ARG A 142 2.44 14.51 0.80
N VAL A 143 2.46 13.22 0.46
CA VAL A 143 3.02 12.73 -0.80
C VAL A 143 2.29 13.28 -2.01
N ALA A 144 0.98 13.57 -1.93
CA ALA A 144 0.22 14.16 -3.03
C ALA A 144 0.62 15.61 -3.37
N PHE A 145 1.17 16.36 -2.40
CA PHE A 145 1.48 17.79 -2.55
C PHE A 145 2.98 18.12 -2.54
N LEU A 146 3.86 17.14 -2.33
CA LEU A 146 5.31 17.35 -2.48
C LEU A 146 5.70 17.53 -3.95
N ASP A 147 6.78 18.25 -4.21
CA ASP A 147 7.37 18.30 -5.55
C ASP A 147 7.98 16.93 -5.89
N ASN A 148 8.05 16.59 -7.18
CA ASN A 148 8.61 15.30 -7.58
C ASN A 148 10.08 15.14 -7.17
N ASP A 149 10.84 16.23 -7.10
CA ASP A 149 12.25 16.20 -6.70
C ASP A 149 12.45 15.85 -5.21
N ASP A 150 11.44 16.11 -4.37
CA ASP A 150 11.43 15.75 -2.95
C ASP A 150 10.97 14.31 -2.69
N LEU A 151 10.47 13.64 -3.72
CA LEU A 151 9.97 12.27 -3.63
C LEU A 151 11.04 11.25 -4.02
N ASN A 152 11.23 10.25 -3.17
CA ASN A 152 12.10 9.13 -3.43
C ASN A 152 11.30 7.83 -3.46
N GLY A 153 11.28 7.16 -4.62
CA GLY A 153 10.58 5.88 -4.82
C GLY A 153 11.21 4.70 -4.08
N ASP A 154 12.44 4.85 -3.58
CA ASP A 154 13.08 3.86 -2.70
C ASP A 154 12.54 3.88 -1.27
N LEU A 155 11.78 4.92 -0.92
CA LEU A 155 11.31 5.14 0.43
C LEU A 155 9.83 4.80 0.57
N LYS A 156 9.51 4.16 1.68
CA LYS A 156 8.15 4.03 2.19
C LYS A 156 7.88 5.16 3.16
N TYR A 157 6.79 5.88 2.94
CA TYR A 157 6.39 7.04 3.73
C TYR A 157 5.38 6.60 4.81
N PHE A 158 5.86 6.40 6.03
CA PHE A 158 5.06 6.00 7.18
C PHE A 158 4.34 7.17 7.81
N THR A 159 3.03 7.03 7.96
CA THR A 159 2.20 7.98 8.66
C THR A 159 2.20 7.65 10.14
N LYS A 160 2.82 8.53 10.93
CA LYS A 160 2.94 8.39 12.38
C LYS A 160 2.20 9.53 13.07
N CYS A 161 1.93 9.37 14.36
CA CYS A 161 1.32 10.36 15.23
C CYS A 161 2.12 10.47 16.52
N ASN A 162 2.35 11.69 17.00
CA ASN A 162 2.92 11.85 18.34
C ASN A 162 1.91 11.44 19.44
N ARG A 163 2.34 11.48 20.71
CA ARG A 163 1.49 11.16 21.88
C ARG A 163 0.14 11.88 21.88
N TYR A 164 0.10 13.10 21.36
CA TYR A 164 -1.09 13.96 21.33
C TYR A 164 -1.90 13.83 20.03
N GLY A 165 -1.52 12.92 19.13
CA GLY A 165 -2.22 12.68 17.88
C GLY A 165 -1.91 13.66 16.74
N LYS A 166 -0.84 14.46 16.85
CA LYS A 166 -0.36 15.29 15.73
C LYS A 166 0.36 14.39 14.71
N PRO A 167 -0.11 14.31 13.46
CA PRO A 167 0.47 13.44 12.46
C PRO A 167 1.78 14.01 11.90
N TYR A 168 2.70 13.12 11.54
CA TYR A 168 3.94 13.41 10.86
C TYR A 168 4.30 12.23 9.93
N VAL A 169 5.26 12.44 9.04
CA VAL A 169 5.74 11.41 8.12
C VAL A 169 7.17 11.06 8.48
N GLU A 170 7.47 9.77 8.48
CA GLU A 170 8.81 9.23 8.60
C GLU A 170 9.06 8.30 7.40
N THR A 171 10.30 8.19 6.96
CA THR A 171 10.63 7.43 5.75
C THR A 171 11.63 6.33 6.07
N GLU A 172 11.41 5.14 5.53
CA GLU A 172 12.35 4.02 5.61
C GLU A 172 12.53 3.42 4.22
N LEU A 173 13.68 2.78 3.96
CA LEU A 173 13.92 2.11 2.68
C LEU A 173 12.96 0.93 2.52
N ILE A 174 12.41 0.80 1.32
CA ILE A 174 11.62 -0.37 0.94
C ILE A 174 12.59 -1.55 0.80
N SER A 175 12.38 -2.59 1.60
CA SER A 175 13.09 -3.85 1.45
C SER A 175 12.48 -4.64 0.28
N TYR A 176 13.10 -4.57 -0.89
CA TYR A 176 12.71 -5.34 -2.07
C TYR A 176 13.85 -6.22 -2.60
N ASP A 177 13.45 -7.30 -3.27
CA ASP A 177 14.34 -8.17 -4.04
C ASP A 177 14.13 -7.88 -5.53
N GLU A 178 15.16 -7.40 -6.21
CA GLU A 178 15.06 -6.93 -7.60
C GLU A 178 14.69 -8.06 -8.57
N GLU A 179 15.27 -9.25 -8.42
CA GLU A 179 14.95 -10.41 -9.27
C GLU A 179 13.51 -10.86 -9.07
N LEU A 180 13.05 -10.89 -7.82
CA LEU A 180 11.67 -11.19 -7.49
C LEU A 180 10.71 -10.13 -8.04
N ALA A 181 11.06 -8.85 -7.92
CA ALA A 181 10.25 -7.75 -8.42
C ALA A 181 10.07 -7.84 -9.95
N GLN A 182 11.15 -8.04 -10.68
CA GLN A 182 11.12 -8.20 -12.14
C GLN A 182 10.33 -9.45 -12.56
N TYR A 183 10.52 -10.57 -11.87
CA TYR A 183 9.72 -11.77 -12.08
C TYR A 183 8.22 -11.51 -11.89
N LEU A 184 7.84 -10.87 -10.77
CA LEU A 184 6.45 -10.56 -10.46
C LEU A 184 5.82 -9.61 -11.48
N ILE A 185 6.54 -8.57 -11.90
CA ILE A 185 6.08 -7.64 -12.94
C ILE A 185 5.78 -8.40 -14.24
N SER A 186 6.68 -9.28 -14.68
CA SER A 186 6.48 -10.12 -15.86
C SER A 186 5.22 -11.00 -15.74
N GLU A 187 5.03 -11.65 -14.59
CA GLU A 187 3.85 -12.46 -14.32
C GLU A 187 2.56 -11.63 -14.32
N PHE A 188 2.59 -10.41 -13.76
CA PHE A 188 1.43 -9.52 -13.75
C PHE A 188 1.10 -8.99 -15.14
N ASP A 189 2.10 -8.68 -15.96
CA ASP A 189 1.90 -8.27 -17.35
C ASP A 189 1.27 -9.40 -18.17
N ASN A 190 1.74 -10.64 -18.01
CA ASN A 190 1.11 -11.82 -18.60
C ASN A 190 -0.35 -11.96 -18.16
N LEU A 191 -0.64 -11.74 -16.87
CA LEU A 191 -1.99 -11.80 -16.33
C LEU A 191 -2.88 -10.68 -16.86
N VAL A 192 -2.35 -9.48 -17.10
CA VAL A 192 -3.05 -8.37 -17.77
C VAL A 192 -3.42 -8.75 -19.20
N MET A 193 -2.50 -9.37 -19.95
CA MET A 193 -2.73 -9.82 -21.32
C MET A 193 -3.82 -10.88 -21.37
N TYR A 194 -3.71 -11.90 -20.51
CA TYR A 194 -4.73 -12.94 -20.34
C TYR A 194 -6.12 -12.35 -20.02
N THR A 195 -6.19 -11.41 -19.08
CA THR A 195 -7.46 -10.82 -18.62
C THR A 195 -8.11 -9.93 -19.69
N THR A 196 -7.31 -9.32 -20.57
CA THR A 196 -7.81 -8.37 -21.58
C THR A 196 -7.97 -8.95 -22.98
N GLY A 197 -7.72 -10.26 -23.15
CA GLY A 197 -7.94 -10.97 -24.42
C GLY A 197 -6.91 -10.66 -25.50
N ASN A 198 -5.84 -9.94 -25.18
CA ASN A 198 -4.73 -9.70 -26.08
C ASN A 198 -3.78 -10.90 -25.97
N LYS A 199 -3.86 -11.85 -26.90
CA LYS A 199 -2.84 -12.87 -27.12
C LYS A 199 -1.87 -12.41 -28.19
#